data_AF-A0A0M9GSP4-F1
#
_entry.id   AF-A0A0M9GSP4-F1
#
_cell.length_a   1.000
_cell.length_b   1.000
_cell.length_c   1.000
_cell.angle_alpha   90.00
_cell.angle_beta   90.00
_cell.angle_gamma   90.00
#
_symmetry.space_group_name_H-M   'P 1'
#
loop_
_entity.id
_entity.type
_entity.pdbx_description
1 polymer ?
#
loop_
_entity_poly.entity_id
_entity_poly.type
_entity_poly.pdbx_seq_one_letter_code
_entity_poly.pdbx_strand_id
1 'polypeptide(L)' 'MDKWYSSEVNEGMERIVDKMKCCLEHIELAMEMYIDEHEEAPILEMLPEEEKLSTTCEFCKEAAIYMVGN' A
#
# COMPACT_ATOMS: atom_id res chain seq x y z
N MET A 1 -5.94 38.49 10.69
CA MET A 1 -6.00 37.45 9.66
C MET A 1 -4.56 37.11 9.31
N ASP A 2 -3.91 36.05 9.76
CA ASP A 2 -4.35 34.84 10.47
C ASP A 2 -3.17 34.37 11.34
N LYS A 3 -3.48 34.01 12.59
CA LYS A 3 -2.53 33.40 13.54
C LYS A 3 -2.55 31.88 13.35
N TRP A 4 -1.59 31.20 13.97
CA TRP A 4 -1.54 29.77 14.32
C TRP A 4 -1.08 28.88 13.15
N TYR A 5 -0.07 28.01 13.24
CA TYR A 5 0.57 27.36 14.38
C TYR A 5 1.95 26.88 13.92
N SER A 6 3.01 27.26 14.64
CA SER A 6 4.32 26.60 14.59
C SER A 6 4.18 25.10 14.81
N SER A 7 5.14 24.31 14.32
CA SER A 7 6.00 23.43 15.14
C SER A 7 6.58 22.34 14.25
N GLU A 8 7.82 21.97 14.55
CA GLU A 8 8.61 20.97 13.83
C GLU A 8 7.87 19.64 13.63
N VAL A 9 7.82 19.14 12.39
CA VAL A 9 7.55 17.74 12.11
C VAL A 9 8.88 16.97 12.12
N ASN A 10 9.24 16.45 13.30
CA ASN A 10 10.06 15.25 13.40
C ASN A 10 9.13 14.06 13.21
N GLU A 11 9.14 13.43 12.03
CA GLU A 11 8.87 11.99 11.90
C GLU A 11 9.36 11.52 10.53
N GLY A 12 9.93 10.31 10.48
CA GLY A 12 10.60 9.74 9.32
C GLY A 12 9.78 9.84 8.03
N MET A 13 10.29 10.62 7.09
CA MET A 13 9.77 10.73 5.73
C MET A 13 10.25 9.52 4.92
N GLU A 14 9.75 8.34 5.24
CA GLU A 14 9.72 7.24 4.29
C GLU A 14 8.65 7.60 3.25
N ARG A 15 9.09 7.71 2.00
CA ARG A 15 8.31 8.23 0.88
C ARG A 15 7.00 7.44 0.75
N ILE A 16 5.91 8.13 0.44
CA ILE A 16 4.63 7.55 0.04
C ILE A 16 4.93 6.65 -1.16
N VAL A 17 5.11 5.36 -0.89
CA VAL A 17 5.07 4.29 -1.88
C VAL A 17 3.69 3.69 -1.74
N ASP A 18 2.84 3.84 -2.76
CA ASP A 18 1.48 3.30 -2.82
C ASP A 18 1.54 1.77 -2.96
N LYS A 19 1.99 1.12 -1.88
CA LYS A 19 2.13 -0.34 -1.76
C LYS A 19 0.84 -0.90 -1.18
N MET A 20 -0.01 -1.41 -2.05
CA MET A 20 -1.27 -2.05 -1.68
C MET A 20 -1.05 -3.51 -1.35
N LYS A 21 -1.55 -3.96 -0.19
CA LYS A 21 -1.50 -5.36 0.22
C LYS A 21 -2.81 -6.05 -0.15
N CYS A 22 -2.74 -7.15 -0.89
CA CYS A 22 -3.93 -7.85 -1.39
C CYS A 22 -3.81 -9.37 -1.28
N CYS A 23 -4.97 -10.04 -1.22
CA CYS A 23 -5.04 -11.49 -1.33
C CYS A 23 -4.93 -11.93 -2.80
N LEU A 24 -4.81 -13.24 -3.03
CA LEU A 24 -4.72 -13.82 -4.38
C LEU A 24 -5.96 -13.49 -5.23
N GLU A 25 -7.15 -13.40 -4.64
CA GLU A 25 -8.37 -13.12 -5.40
C GLU A 25 -8.48 -11.66 -5.86
N HIS A 26 -7.89 -10.72 -5.12
CA HIS A 26 -7.99 -9.28 -5.43
C HIS A 26 -6.69 -8.70 -6.00
N ILE A 27 -5.72 -9.53 -6.37
CA ILE A 27 -4.44 -9.07 -6.93
C ILE A 27 -4.63 -8.36 -8.27
N GLU A 28 -5.50 -8.88 -9.14
CA GLU A 28 -5.79 -8.27 -10.44
C GLU A 28 -6.41 -6.88 -10.28
N LEU A 29 -7.37 -6.75 -9.36
CA LEU A 29 -8.01 -5.47 -9.03
C LEU A 29 -7.00 -4.45 -8.50
N ALA A 30 -6.13 -4.88 -7.57
CA ALA A 30 -5.08 -4.02 -7.01
C ALA A 30 -4.12 -3.51 -8.09
N MET A 31 -3.80 -4.38 -9.06
CA MET A 31 -2.96 -4.02 -10.19
C MET A 31 -3.65 -3.02 -11.12
N GLU A 32 -4.90 -3.26 -11.50
CA GLU A 32 -5.67 -2.33 -12.35
C GLU A 32 -5.75 -0.93 -11.71
N MET A 33 -6.03 -0.86 -10.42
CA MET A 33 -6.07 0.40 -9.69
C MET A 33 -4.73 1.13 -9.67
N TYR A 34 -3.63 0.40 -9.46
CA TYR A 34 -2.29 0.99 -9.51
C TYR A 34 -1.97 1.50 -10.93
N ILE A 35 -2.31 0.74 -11.97
CA ILE A 35 -2.09 1.14 -13.37
C ILE A 35 -2.92 2.38 -13.73
N ASP A 36 -4.17 2.45 -13.29
CA ASP A 36 -5.02 3.61 -13.54
C ASP A 36 -4.50 4.89 -12.85
N GLU A 37 -3.87 4.74 -11.67
CA GLU A 37 -3.35 5.87 -10.90
C GLU A 37 -1.94 6.31 -11.34
N HIS A 38 -1.04 5.36 -11.56
CA HIS A 38 0.38 5.63 -11.86
C HIS A 38 0.71 5.53 -13.34
N GLU A 39 -0.23 5.06 -14.18
CA GLU A 39 -0.04 4.79 -15.61
C GLU A 39 1.16 3.86 -15.91
N GLU A 40 1.58 3.08 -14.90
CA GLU A 40 2.77 2.22 -14.94
C GLU A 40 2.46 0.80 -14.43
N ALA A 41 3.26 -0.16 -14.88
CA ALA A 41 3.10 -1.55 -14.46
C ALA A 41 3.56 -1.73 -12.99
N PRO A 42 2.72 -2.26 -12.10
CA PRO A 42 3.09 -2.47 -10.71
C PRO A 42 4.11 -3.60 -10.55
N ILE A 43 4.90 -3.51 -9.49
CA ILE A 43 5.73 -4.62 -9.02
C ILE A 43 4.89 -5.47 -8.07
N LEU A 44 4.88 -6.78 -8.30
CA LEU A 44 4.23 -7.77 -7.45
C LEU A 44 5.27 -8.49 -6.58
N GLU A 45 5.18 -8.29 -5.27
CA GLU A 45 6.02 -8.98 -4.30
C GLU A 45 5.17 -9.90 -3.41
N MET A 46 5.64 -11.12 -3.16
CA MET A 46 5.00 -12.01 -2.20
C MET A 46 5.43 -11.65 -0.78
N LEU A 47 4.44 -11.51 0.10
CA LEU A 47 4.71 -11.27 1.52
C LEU A 47 5.36 -12.51 2.16
N PRO A 48 6.28 -12.34 3.13
CA PRO A 48 6.79 -13.45 3.92
C PRO A 48 5.70 -14.01 4.85
N GLU A 49 5.81 -15.28 5.23
CA GLU A 49 4.76 -15.97 6.01
C GLU A 49 4.44 -15.29 7.36
N GLU A 50 5.43 -14.65 7.99
CA GLU A 50 5.25 -13.87 9.21
C GLU A 50 4.35 -12.65 9.04
N GLU A 51 4.46 -11.97 7.89
CA GLU A 51 3.68 -10.77 7.59
C GLU A 51 2.25 -11.14 7.16
N LYS A 52 2.06 -12.24 6.42
CA LYS A 52 0.73 -12.69 5.96
C LYS A 52 -0.28 -12.84 7.09
N LEU A 53 0.16 -13.19 8.30
CA LEU A 53 -0.71 -13.36 9.47
C LEU A 53 -1.11 -12.03 10.11
N SER A 54 -0.31 -10.97 9.93
CA SER A 54 -0.59 -9.63 10.47
C SER A 54 -1.15 -8.67 9.44
N THR A 55 -1.09 -9.02 8.15
CA THR A 55 -1.59 -8.18 7.05
C THR A 55 -2.86 -8.74 6.46
N THR A 56 -3.88 -7.90 6.35
CA THR A 56 -5.12 -8.22 5.64
C THR A 56 -5.12 -7.58 4.26
N CYS A 57 -5.91 -8.14 3.35
CA CYS A 57 -6.19 -7.51 2.07
C CYS A 57 -6.87 -6.14 2.28
N GLU A 58 -6.52 -5.14 1.47
CA GLU A 58 -7.19 -3.83 1.54
C GLU A 58 -8.63 -3.90 0.99
N PHE A 59 -8.94 -4.90 0.17
CA PHE A 59 -10.24 -5.07 -0.50
C PHE A 59 -11.18 -6.01 0.25
N CYS A 60 -10.65 -6.92 1.06
CA CYS A 60 -11.42 -7.89 1.82
C CYS A 60 -10.74 -8.25 3.14
N LYS A 61 -11.39 -9.01 4.02
CA LYS A 61 -10.83 -9.34 5.35
C LYS A 61 -9.93 -10.58 5.36
N GLU A 62 -9.60 -11.11 4.19
CA GLU A 62 -8.70 -12.26 4.06
C GLU A 62 -7.25 -11.84 4.26
N ALA A 63 -6.38 -12.82 4.52
CA ALA A 63 -4.95 -12.57 4.63
C ALA A 63 -4.37 -12.04 3.31
N ALA A 64 -3.59 -10.95 3.38
CA ALA A 64 -2.84 -10.49 2.24
C ALA A 64 -1.68 -11.45 1.94
N ILE A 65 -1.45 -11.71 0.67
CA ILE A 65 -0.42 -12.64 0.18
C ILE A 65 0.58 -11.89 -0.68
N TYR A 66 0.14 -10.83 -1.33
CA TYR A 66 0.91 -10.03 -2.26
C TYR A 66 0.91 -8.56 -1.86
N MET A 67 1.96 -7.87 -2.28
CA MET A 67 2.12 -6.43 -2.25
C MET A 67 2.25 -5.94 -3.68
N VAL A 68 1.49 -4.91 -4.04
CA VAL A 68 1.39 -4.31 -5.37
C VAL A 68 1.85 -2.86 -5.27
N GLY A 69 2.95 -2.51 -5.96
CA GLY A 69 3.47 -1.14 -6.02
C GLY A 69 5.01 -1.08 -6.05
N ASN A 70 5.57 0.08 -6.41
CA ASN A 70 7.01 0.31 -6.58
C ASN A 70 7.64 1.01 -5.36
#